data_AF-A0A933K9V6-F1
#
_entry.id   AF-A0A933K9V6-F1
#
_cell.length_a   1.000
_cell.length_b   1.000
_cell.length_c   1.000
_cell.angle_alpha   90.00
_cell.angle_beta   90.00
_cell.angle_gamma   90.00
#
_symmetry.space_group_name_H-M   'P 1'
#
loop_
_entity.id
_entity.type
_entity.pdbx_description
1 polymer ?
#
loop_
_entity_poly.entity_id
_entity_poly.type
_entity_poly.pdbx_seq_one_letter_code
_entity_poly.pdbx_strand_id
1 'polypeptide(L)'
;MALPWSDCRTVLDLLRQRGLEVCQHSQRDFLFLPRPDTAAAAEEFYGLMKHYSFRLVVRDVIRFQDCLTVSRLIRFVEPATAELYLAALVRLGVLEQLDDRYRILGGPVENIGATLEWFVARVLFEEFAIPALHGMRIRSTAAGGDYDVVGAMSGQLVYVETKSAPPKHIEDREVEVFLLRLRDLKPDLAVFLVDTNLRMMDKVVQMFARALGRPGCSGHRPQRLDREIFHVGHRLFITNSKHELVTNLRDCLRAYHASHCFLSKLIARRRRGRDSPQES
;
A
#
# COMPACT_ATOMS: atom_id res chain seq x y z
N MET A 1 -17.71 13.79 6.29
CA MET A 1 -18.22 13.80 4.90
C MET A 1 -17.69 12.54 4.22
N ALA A 2 -18.51 11.80 3.46
CA ALA A 2 -18.00 10.65 2.69
C ALA A 2 -16.95 11.16 1.69
N LEU A 3 -15.77 10.54 1.66
CA LEU A 3 -14.71 10.94 0.73
C LEU A 3 -15.24 10.80 -0.72
N PRO A 4 -15.22 11.86 -1.54
CA PRO A 4 -15.92 11.93 -2.84
C PRO A 4 -15.41 10.97 -3.93
N TRP A 5 -14.47 10.06 -3.62
CA TRP A 5 -13.87 9.08 -4.54
C TRP A 5 -14.60 7.72 -4.52
N SER A 6 -15.76 7.67 -3.85
CA SER A 6 -16.41 6.44 -3.39
C SER A 6 -17.42 5.82 -4.36
N ASP A 7 -17.10 5.69 -5.65
CA ASP A 7 -17.69 4.57 -6.40
C ASP A 7 -16.91 3.28 -6.11
N CYS A 8 -16.88 2.93 -4.83
CA CYS A 8 -16.26 1.71 -4.32
C CYS A 8 -17.12 0.47 -4.60
N ARG A 9 -18.26 0.66 -5.29
CA ARG A 9 -19.19 -0.41 -5.62
C ARG A 9 -18.50 -1.50 -6.42
N THR A 10 -17.61 -1.12 -7.35
CA THR A 10 -16.85 -2.10 -8.13
C THR A 10 -15.98 -3.02 -7.25
N VAL A 11 -15.30 -2.46 -6.23
CA VAL A 11 -14.50 -3.26 -5.29
C VAL A 11 -15.41 -4.20 -4.50
N LEU A 12 -16.50 -3.68 -3.94
CA LEU A 12 -17.46 -4.46 -3.15
C LEU A 12 -18.13 -5.56 -3.98
N ASP A 13 -18.47 -5.29 -5.24
CA ASP A 13 -19.11 -6.25 -6.15
C ASP A 13 -18.13 -7.36 -6.52
N LEU A 14 -16.85 -7.06 -6.79
CA LEU A 14 -15.82 -8.08 -7.03
C LEU A 14 -15.58 -8.99 -5.82
N LEU A 15 -15.66 -8.44 -4.60
CA LEU A 15 -15.56 -9.20 -3.36
C LEU A 15 -16.80 -10.09 -3.17
N ARG A 16 -18.00 -9.53 -3.39
CA ARG A 16 -19.26 -10.29 -3.29
C ARG A 16 -19.32 -11.44 -4.29
N GLN A 17 -18.82 -11.25 -5.51
CA GLN A 17 -18.71 -12.31 -6.52
C GLN A 17 -17.79 -13.46 -6.08
N ARG A 18 -16.85 -13.19 -5.17
CA ARG A 18 -15.97 -14.21 -4.56
C ARG A 18 -16.55 -14.82 -3.27
N GLY A 19 -17.79 -14.45 -2.90
CA GLY A 19 -18.44 -14.90 -1.66
C GLY A 19 -17.92 -14.21 -0.41
N LEU A 20 -17.24 -13.07 -0.54
CA LEU A 20 -16.67 -12.31 0.59
C LEU A 20 -17.62 -11.19 1.01
N GLU A 21 -17.90 -11.12 2.32
CA GLU A 21 -18.73 -10.08 2.93
C GLU A 21 -17.86 -9.08 3.69
N VAL A 22 -17.94 -7.80 3.31
CA VAL A 22 -17.23 -6.71 3.97
C VAL A 22 -18.07 -6.22 5.15
N CYS A 23 -17.53 -6.32 6.36
CA CYS A 23 -18.19 -5.86 7.58
C CYS A 23 -17.88 -4.40 7.90
N GLN A 24 -16.65 -3.97 7.58
CA GLN A 24 -16.14 -2.65 7.93
C GLN A 24 -15.06 -2.24 6.93
N HIS A 25 -14.90 -0.93 6.74
CA HIS A 25 -13.69 -0.34 6.19
C HIS A 25 -13.31 0.87 7.05
N SER A 26 -12.06 1.34 6.94
CA SER A 26 -11.52 2.37 7.84
C SER A 26 -12.37 3.66 7.86
N GLN A 27 -12.53 4.20 9.07
CA GLN A 27 -13.18 5.48 9.34
C GLN A 27 -12.13 6.57 9.54
N ARG A 28 -12.50 7.83 9.24
CA ARG A 28 -11.58 8.98 9.25
C ARG A 28 -10.97 9.26 10.62
N ASP A 29 -11.66 8.91 11.71
CA ASP A 29 -11.33 9.37 13.07
C ASP A 29 -9.97 8.88 13.57
N PHE A 30 -9.43 7.81 12.99
CA PHE A 30 -8.12 7.24 13.34
C PHE A 30 -6.99 7.68 12.39
N LEU A 31 -7.29 8.57 11.43
CA LEU A 31 -6.33 9.00 10.42
C LEU A 31 -5.66 10.33 10.82
N PHE A 32 -4.36 10.42 10.59
CA PHE A 32 -3.59 11.64 10.71
C PHE A 32 -3.84 12.51 9.46
N LEU A 33 -5.00 13.17 9.42
CA LEU A 33 -5.47 13.94 8.28
C LEU A 33 -5.82 15.39 8.65
N PRO A 34 -5.81 16.31 7.66
CA PRO A 34 -6.21 17.71 7.84
C PRO A 34 -7.58 17.90 8.49
N ARG A 35 -7.66 18.95 9.33
CA ARG A 35 -8.89 19.44 9.97
C ARG A 35 -8.91 20.98 9.85
N PRO A 36 -9.84 21.59 9.10
CA PRO A 36 -11.06 21.01 8.53
C PRO A 36 -10.82 20.10 7.32
N ASP A 37 -11.74 19.16 7.13
CA ASP A 37 -11.78 18.26 5.98
C ASP A 37 -12.25 18.96 4.71
N THR A 38 -11.35 19.69 4.05
CA THR A 38 -11.61 20.33 2.76
C THR A 38 -10.88 19.62 1.63
N ALA A 39 -11.43 19.67 0.42
CA ALA A 39 -10.81 19.06 -0.76
C ALA A 39 -9.40 19.63 -1.01
N ALA A 40 -9.21 20.94 -0.87
CA ALA A 40 -7.92 21.59 -1.04
C ALA A 40 -6.88 21.11 -0.01
N ALA A 41 -7.26 21.03 1.28
CA ALA A 41 -6.36 20.54 2.32
C ALA A 41 -6.01 19.05 2.14
N ALA A 42 -6.99 18.24 1.74
CA ALA A 42 -6.76 16.83 1.42
C ALA A 42 -5.80 16.65 0.25
N GLU A 43 -5.90 17.50 -0.78
CA GLU A 43 -5.02 17.48 -1.95
C GLU A 43 -3.59 17.91 -1.60
N GLU A 44 -3.45 19.00 -0.84
CA GLU A 44 -2.14 19.45 -0.35
C GLU A 44 -1.46 18.38 0.51
N PHE A 45 -2.19 17.78 1.46
CA PHE A 45 -1.67 16.70 2.30
C PHE A 45 -1.27 15.46 1.49
N TYR A 46 -2.07 15.10 0.48
CA TYR A 46 -1.74 14.00 -0.43
C TYR A 46 -0.46 14.27 -1.23
N GLY A 47 -0.28 15.50 -1.74
CA GLY A 47 0.95 15.94 -2.38
C GLY A 47 2.17 15.76 -1.47
N LEU A 48 2.06 16.21 -0.21
CA LEU A 48 3.12 16.03 0.79
C LEU A 48 3.43 14.56 1.08
N MET A 49 2.40 13.71 1.20
CA MET A 49 2.53 12.28 1.46
C MET A 49 3.28 11.51 0.37
N LYS A 50 3.41 12.05 -0.86
CA LYS A 50 4.26 11.46 -1.91
C LYS A 50 5.75 11.43 -1.52
N HIS A 51 6.19 12.41 -0.72
CA HIS A 51 7.58 12.51 -0.28
C HIS A 51 7.87 11.59 0.92
N TYR A 52 8.84 10.69 0.75
CA TYR A 52 9.25 9.77 1.84
C TYR A 52 9.77 10.51 3.08
N SER A 53 10.48 11.64 2.89
CA SER A 53 10.92 12.53 3.96
C SER A 53 9.76 13.07 4.80
N PHE A 54 8.66 13.48 4.16
CA PHE A 54 7.46 13.92 4.86
C PHE A 54 6.86 12.79 5.71
N ARG A 55 6.77 11.57 5.15
CA ARG A 55 6.28 10.40 5.91
C ARG A 55 7.18 10.01 7.09
N LEU A 56 8.49 10.29 7.03
CA LEU A 56 9.38 10.16 8.19
C LEU A 56 9.07 11.21 9.26
N VAL A 57 8.87 12.47 8.86
CA VAL A 57 8.47 13.53 9.79
C VAL A 57 7.13 13.20 10.45
N VAL A 58 6.11 12.78 9.70
CA VAL A 58 4.81 12.37 10.26
C VAL A 58 4.96 11.21 11.26
N ARG A 59 5.82 10.22 10.98
CA ARG A 59 6.11 9.14 11.93
C ARG A 59 6.68 9.66 13.24
N ASP A 60 7.64 10.57 13.19
CA ASP A 60 8.23 11.15 14.39
C ASP A 60 7.25 12.07 15.13
N VAL A 61 6.42 12.83 14.40
CA VAL A 61 5.33 13.62 14.97
C VAL A 61 4.37 12.74 15.78
N ILE A 62 3.90 11.64 15.19
CA ILE A 62 3.01 10.66 15.84
C ILE A 62 3.69 9.99 17.04
N ARG A 63 5.01 9.72 16.94
CA ARG A 63 5.76 9.09 18.01
C ARG A 63 5.98 9.99 19.21
N PHE A 64 6.29 11.27 18.98
CA PHE A 64 6.66 12.20 20.05
C PHE A 64 5.47 12.95 20.64
N GLN A 65 4.37 13.09 19.90
CA GLN A 65 3.12 13.74 20.34
C GLN A 65 3.39 15.04 21.12
N ASP A 66 2.93 15.15 22.37
CA ASP A 66 3.08 16.35 23.20
C ASP A 66 4.55 16.72 23.54
N CYS A 67 5.49 15.81 23.31
CA CYS A 67 6.93 16.03 23.49
C CYS A 67 7.64 16.41 22.19
N LEU A 68 6.90 16.78 21.14
CA LEU A 68 7.44 17.10 19.83
C LEU A 68 8.13 18.48 19.81
N THR A 69 9.41 18.48 19.42
CA THR A 69 10.23 19.66 19.15
C THR A 69 10.95 19.50 17.81
N VAL A 70 11.36 20.60 17.18
CA VAL A 70 12.10 20.57 15.90
C VAL A 70 13.37 19.73 16.01
N SER A 71 14.10 19.86 17.12
CA SER A 71 15.34 19.11 17.40
C SER A 71 15.18 17.58 17.41
N ARG A 72 13.96 17.06 17.58
CA ARG A 72 13.67 15.62 17.53
C ARG A 72 13.41 15.11 16.10
N LEU A 73 13.15 15.99 15.14
CA LEU A 73 12.83 15.65 13.75
C LEU A 73 14.05 15.64 12.81
N ILE A 74 15.12 16.34 13.18
CA ILE A 74 16.32 16.53 12.33
C ILE A 74 17.15 15.25 12.13
N ARG A 75 16.72 14.11 12.68
CA ARG A 75 17.39 12.82 12.50
C ARG A 75 17.40 12.35 11.04
N PHE A 76 16.36 12.71 10.28
CA PHE A 76 16.14 12.17 8.93
C PHE A 76 15.99 13.23 7.85
N VAL A 77 15.80 14.48 8.24
CA VAL A 77 15.59 15.62 7.33
C VAL A 77 16.40 16.81 7.82
N GLU A 78 16.79 17.69 6.90
CA GLU A 78 17.45 18.94 7.26
C GLU A 78 16.49 19.84 8.06
N PRO A 79 17.01 20.71 8.97
CA PRO A 79 16.19 21.58 9.81
C PRO A 79 15.16 22.40 9.01
N ALA A 80 15.59 23.04 7.92
CA ALA A 80 14.70 23.82 7.06
C ALA A 80 13.56 22.99 6.47
N THR A 81 13.82 21.72 6.11
CA THR A 81 12.77 20.80 5.61
C THR A 81 11.80 20.39 6.71
N ALA A 82 12.30 20.13 7.93
CA ALA A 82 11.44 19.83 9.08
C ALA A 82 10.50 21.00 9.40
N GLU A 83 11.03 22.23 9.41
CA GLU A 83 10.25 23.45 9.66
C GLU A 83 9.17 23.67 8.59
N LEU A 84 9.52 23.49 7.31
CA LEU A 84 8.54 23.59 6.21
C LEU A 84 7.40 22.58 6.36
N TYR A 85 7.70 21.34 6.73
CA TYR A 85 6.69 20.32 6.96
C TYR A 85 5.84 20.58 8.20
N LEU A 86 6.43 21.05 9.29
CA LEU A 86 5.68 21.44 10.49
C LEU A 86 4.74 22.62 10.21
N ALA A 87 5.23 23.66 9.51
CA ALA A 87 4.42 24.79 9.11
C ALA A 87 3.25 24.37 8.20
N ALA A 88 3.48 23.42 7.28
CA ALA A 88 2.41 22.86 6.46
C ALA A 88 1.38 22.09 7.30
N LEU A 89 1.81 21.26 8.24
CA LEU A 89 0.92 20.51 9.13
C LEU A 89 0.10 21.43 10.06
N VAL A 90 0.67 22.55 10.51
CA VAL A 90 -0.06 23.58 11.27
C VAL A 90 -1.10 24.28 10.37
N ARG A 91 -0.71 24.70 9.16
CA ARG A 91 -1.63 25.32 8.18
C ARG A 91 -2.80 24.40 7.82
N LEU A 92 -2.54 23.09 7.70
CA LEU A 92 -3.55 22.07 7.42
C LEU A 92 -4.42 21.71 8.64
N GLY A 93 -4.16 22.33 9.80
CA GLY A 93 -4.87 22.09 11.06
C GLY A 93 -4.72 20.66 11.58
N VAL A 94 -3.63 20.00 11.22
CA VAL A 94 -3.23 18.70 11.78
C VAL A 94 -2.48 18.89 13.10
N LEU A 95 -1.68 19.96 13.16
CA LEU A 95 -0.93 20.35 14.34
C LEU A 95 -1.35 21.74 14.83
N GLU A 96 -1.13 21.97 16.11
CA GLU A 96 -1.10 23.29 16.72
C GLU A 96 0.32 23.56 17.23
N GLN A 97 0.82 24.77 16.99
CA GLN A 97 2.10 25.22 17.53
C GLN A 97 1.88 25.91 18.88
N LEU A 98 2.63 25.49 19.89
CA LEU A 98 2.59 26.00 21.26
C LEU A 98 4.01 26.39 21.67
N ASP A 99 4.35 27.68 21.62
CA ASP A 99 5.71 28.18 21.85
C ASP A 99 6.76 27.41 21.02
N ASP A 100 7.57 26.57 21.68
CA ASP A 100 8.63 25.73 21.11
C ASP A 100 8.21 24.27 20.83
N ARG A 101 6.94 23.95 21.06
CA ARG A 101 6.36 22.60 20.94
C ARG A 101 5.22 22.55 19.94
N TYR A 102 4.83 21.33 19.60
CA TYR A 102 3.72 21.04 18.70
C TYR A 102 2.79 20.00 19.32
N ARG A 103 1.50 20.12 19.05
CA ARG A 103 0.46 19.22 19.53
C ARG A 103 -0.41 18.74 18.37
N ILE A 104 -0.78 17.46 18.37
CA ILE A 104 -1.69 16.89 17.36
C ILE A 104 -3.13 17.33 17.65
N LEU A 105 -3.82 17.84 16.64
CA LEU A 105 -5.23 18.21 16.71
C LEU A 105 -6.12 17.01 16.32
N GLY A 106 -7.15 16.74 17.12
CA GLY A 106 -8.12 15.67 16.84
C GLY A 106 -7.88 14.33 17.54
N GLY A 107 -7.00 14.30 18.56
CA GLY A 107 -6.77 13.13 19.42
C GLY A 107 -5.47 12.39 19.12
N PRO A 108 -5.05 11.47 20.01
CA PRO A 108 -3.84 10.70 19.81
C PRO A 108 -4.02 9.76 18.61
N VAL A 109 -3.07 9.82 17.67
CA VAL A 109 -2.91 8.83 16.61
C VAL A 109 -1.85 7.84 17.08
N GLU A 110 -2.14 6.53 17.05
CA GLU A 110 -1.19 5.52 17.55
C GLU A 110 0.01 5.34 16.63
N ASN A 111 -0.24 5.30 15.32
CA ASN A 111 0.80 5.07 14.31
C ASN A 111 0.35 5.59 12.93
N ILE A 112 1.31 5.73 12.00
CA ILE A 112 1.02 6.21 10.63
C ILE A 112 0.30 5.18 9.75
N GLY A 113 0.18 3.91 10.17
CA GLY A 113 -0.26 2.77 9.34
C GLY A 113 -1.56 3.05 8.59
N ALA A 114 -2.63 3.38 9.31
CA ALA A 114 -3.92 3.68 8.70
C ALA A 114 -3.87 4.88 7.72
N THR A 115 -3.01 5.86 7.98
CA THR A 115 -2.80 7.02 7.09
C THR A 115 -1.99 6.65 5.85
N LEU A 116 -1.04 5.70 5.98
CA LEU A 116 -0.31 5.13 4.85
C LEU A 116 -1.23 4.31 3.96
N GLU A 117 -2.12 3.51 4.53
CA GLU A 117 -3.15 2.76 3.79
C GLU A 117 -4.06 3.72 3.00
N TRP A 118 -4.56 4.78 3.64
CA TRP A 118 -5.32 5.85 2.97
C TRP A 118 -4.53 6.47 1.82
N PHE A 119 -3.25 6.78 2.04
CA PHE A 119 -2.40 7.38 1.02
C PHE A 119 -2.22 6.44 -0.18
N VAL A 120 -1.98 5.16 0.06
CA VAL A 120 -1.83 4.15 -1.01
C VAL A 120 -3.14 3.97 -1.78
N ALA A 121 -4.29 3.96 -1.10
CA ALA A 121 -5.59 3.93 -1.79
C ALA A 121 -5.80 5.17 -2.69
N ARG A 122 -5.38 6.36 -2.23
CA ARG A 122 -5.37 7.56 -3.08
C ARG A 122 -4.41 7.44 -4.25
N VAL A 123 -3.21 6.91 -4.05
CA VAL A 123 -2.28 6.68 -5.16
C VAL A 123 -2.89 5.76 -6.22
N LEU A 124 -3.55 4.67 -5.81
CA LEU A 124 -4.26 3.79 -6.74
C LEU A 124 -5.33 4.52 -7.53
N PHE A 125 -6.12 5.37 -6.87
CA PHE A 125 -7.19 6.12 -7.51
C PHE A 125 -6.67 7.22 -8.44
N GLU A 126 -5.88 8.15 -7.91
CA GLU A 126 -5.47 9.39 -8.59
C GLU A 126 -4.43 9.14 -9.69
N GLU A 127 -3.49 8.22 -9.47
CA GLU A 127 -2.35 8.01 -10.37
C GLU A 127 -2.60 6.88 -11.38
N PHE A 128 -3.50 5.95 -11.06
CA PHE A 128 -3.70 4.74 -11.84
C PHE A 128 -5.17 4.46 -12.22
N ALA A 129 -6.11 5.31 -11.81
CA ALA A 129 -7.54 5.11 -12.05
C ALA A 129 -8.05 3.75 -11.53
N ILE A 130 -7.51 3.30 -10.39
CA ILE A 130 -7.91 2.06 -9.70
C ILE A 130 -8.71 2.47 -8.46
N PRO A 131 -10.06 2.39 -8.48
CA PRO A 131 -10.88 2.55 -7.29
C PRO A 131 -10.41 1.61 -6.18
N ALA A 132 -10.24 2.13 -4.97
CA ALA A 132 -9.70 1.38 -3.85
C ALA A 132 -10.39 1.73 -2.53
N LEU A 133 -10.46 0.73 -1.66
CA LEU A 133 -10.87 0.82 -0.26
C LEU A 133 -9.66 0.49 0.62
N HIS A 134 -9.65 1.00 1.85
CA HIS A 134 -8.58 0.75 2.80
C HIS A 134 -9.09 0.34 4.19
N GLY A 135 -8.25 -0.37 4.95
CA GLY A 135 -8.55 -0.92 6.27
C GLY A 135 -9.82 -1.76 6.31
N MET A 136 -9.97 -2.69 5.36
CA MET A 136 -11.19 -3.49 5.20
C MET A 136 -11.21 -4.70 6.11
N ARG A 137 -12.29 -4.90 6.85
CA ARG A 137 -12.55 -6.15 7.58
C ARG A 137 -13.53 -7.02 6.82
N ILE A 138 -13.08 -8.22 6.47
CA ILE A 138 -13.87 -9.22 5.74
C ILE A 138 -14.29 -10.33 6.71
N ARG A 139 -15.56 -10.74 6.67
CA ARG A 139 -16.08 -11.79 7.55
C ARG A 139 -15.49 -13.15 7.18
N SER A 140 -15.30 -14.02 8.18
CA SER A 140 -15.03 -15.45 8.00
C SER A 140 -13.78 -15.79 7.19
N THR A 141 -12.74 -14.95 7.24
CA THR A 141 -11.43 -15.23 6.64
C THR A 141 -10.57 -16.06 7.61
N ALA A 142 -9.77 -16.98 7.08
CA ALA A 142 -8.91 -17.83 7.91
C ALA A 142 -7.74 -17.04 8.51
N ALA A 143 -7.25 -16.02 7.80
CA ALA A 143 -6.18 -15.15 8.28
C ALA A 143 -6.65 -14.19 9.39
N GLY A 144 -7.94 -13.82 9.39
CA GLY A 144 -8.47 -12.75 10.23
C GLY A 144 -7.83 -11.37 9.96
N GLY A 145 -8.20 -10.40 10.78
CA GLY A 145 -7.66 -9.03 10.73
C GLY A 145 -8.12 -8.21 9.52
N ASP A 146 -7.50 -7.05 9.36
CA ASP A 146 -7.88 -6.06 8.34
C ASP A 146 -6.99 -6.21 7.09
N TYR A 147 -7.59 -5.93 5.94
CA TYR A 147 -6.94 -5.86 4.63
C TYR A 147 -6.63 -4.39 4.34
N ASP A 148 -5.34 -4.07 4.29
CA ASP A 148 -4.81 -2.72 4.20
C ASP A 148 -5.40 -1.90 3.04
N VAL A 149 -5.22 -2.34 1.78
CA VAL A 149 -5.79 -1.66 0.61
C VAL A 149 -6.25 -2.67 -0.44
N VAL A 150 -7.52 -2.59 -0.84
CA VAL A 150 -8.11 -3.44 -1.87
C VAL A 150 -8.68 -2.57 -2.99
N GLY A 151 -8.23 -2.81 -4.22
CA GLY A 151 -8.63 -2.08 -5.41
C GLY A 151 -9.27 -2.94 -6.49
N ALA A 152 -9.93 -2.28 -7.44
CA ALA A 152 -10.55 -2.91 -8.59
C ALA A 152 -9.97 -2.34 -9.89
N MET A 153 -9.44 -3.22 -10.75
CA MET A 153 -8.82 -2.83 -12.01
C MET A 153 -9.31 -3.75 -13.13
N SER A 154 -10.11 -3.26 -14.08
CA SER A 154 -10.59 -4.04 -15.23
C SER A 154 -11.24 -5.39 -14.87
N GLY A 155 -12.06 -5.41 -13.81
CA GLY A 155 -12.70 -6.63 -13.29
C GLY A 155 -11.78 -7.53 -12.45
N GLN A 156 -10.53 -7.11 -12.23
CA GLN A 156 -9.53 -7.81 -11.45
C GLN A 156 -9.38 -7.18 -10.06
N LEU A 157 -9.06 -8.01 -9.07
CA LEU A 157 -8.86 -7.57 -7.71
C LEU A 157 -7.37 -7.28 -7.46
N VAL A 158 -7.08 -6.07 -6.99
CA VAL A 158 -5.74 -5.63 -6.60
C VAL A 158 -5.68 -5.59 -5.07
N TYR A 159 -4.62 -6.14 -4.47
CA TYR A 159 -4.39 -6.06 -3.04
C TYR A 159 -3.02 -5.46 -2.75
N VAL A 160 -2.96 -4.49 -1.84
CA VAL A 160 -1.70 -3.92 -1.36
C VAL A 160 -1.67 -4.05 0.16
N GLU A 161 -0.73 -4.82 0.67
CA GLU A 161 -0.37 -4.84 2.09
C GLU A 161 0.72 -3.79 2.32
N THR A 162 0.52 -2.92 3.31
CA THR A 162 1.42 -1.84 3.64
C THR A 162 2.13 -2.11 4.96
N LYS A 163 3.42 -1.77 5.03
CA LYS A 163 4.19 -1.81 6.28
C LYS A 163 4.91 -0.50 6.47
N SER A 164 4.52 0.25 7.49
CA SER A 164 5.17 1.51 7.88
C SER A 164 6.47 1.28 8.68
N ALA A 165 6.66 0.06 9.20
CA ALA A 165 7.85 -0.34 9.94
C ALA A 165 9.04 -0.64 8.99
N PRO A 166 10.28 -0.32 9.38
CA PRO A 166 11.45 -0.65 8.58
C PRO A 166 11.64 -2.17 8.49
N PRO A 167 12.34 -2.70 7.47
CA PRO A 167 12.55 -4.15 7.27
C PRO A 167 12.99 -4.89 8.53
N LYS A 168 13.89 -4.28 9.31
CA LYS A 168 14.42 -4.88 10.56
C LYS A 168 13.36 -5.16 11.63
N HIS A 169 12.19 -4.53 11.58
CA HIS A 169 11.08 -4.77 12.50
C HIS A 169 9.96 -5.63 11.90
N ILE A 170 10.06 -6.00 10.61
CA ILE A 170 9.11 -6.94 9.99
C ILE A 170 9.47 -8.36 10.43
N GLU A 171 8.48 -9.14 10.84
CA GLU A 171 8.65 -10.52 11.31
C GLU A 171 8.20 -11.55 10.27
N ASP A 172 8.74 -12.78 10.32
CA ASP A 172 8.34 -13.87 9.41
C ASP A 172 6.82 -14.14 9.48
N ARG A 173 6.23 -14.04 10.68
CA ARG A 173 4.79 -14.23 10.91
C ARG A 173 3.95 -13.24 10.10
N GLU A 174 4.41 -12.00 9.90
CA GLU A 174 3.65 -11.02 9.12
C GLU A 174 3.60 -11.42 7.64
N VAL A 175 4.70 -11.95 7.10
CA VAL A 175 4.72 -12.49 5.72
C VAL A 175 3.81 -13.71 5.61
N GLU A 176 3.80 -14.59 6.61
CA GLU A 176 2.90 -15.75 6.64
C GLU A 176 1.42 -15.34 6.67
N VAL A 177 1.05 -14.37 7.52
CA VAL A 177 -0.31 -13.82 7.60
C VAL A 177 -0.70 -13.17 6.27
N PHE A 178 0.20 -12.40 5.65
CA PHE A 178 -0.05 -11.83 4.33
C PHE A 178 -0.32 -12.93 3.28
N LEU A 179 0.48 -13.99 3.24
CA LEU A 179 0.26 -15.10 2.30
C LEU A 179 -1.06 -15.85 2.58
N LEU A 180 -1.48 -15.97 3.84
CA LEU A 180 -2.81 -16.49 4.18
C LEU A 180 -3.93 -15.58 3.64
N ARG A 181 -3.79 -14.25 3.79
CA ARG A 181 -4.73 -13.27 3.21
C ARG A 181 -4.82 -13.40 1.69
N LEU A 182 -3.72 -13.70 0.99
CA LEU A 182 -3.77 -13.96 -0.45
C LEU A 182 -4.61 -15.19 -0.80
N ARG A 183 -4.64 -16.22 0.06
CA ARG A 183 -5.44 -17.43 -0.15
C ARG A 183 -6.93 -17.17 0.09
N ASP A 184 -7.25 -16.33 1.06
CA ASP A 184 -8.63 -15.93 1.39
C ASP A 184 -9.19 -15.00 0.32
N LEU A 185 -8.44 -13.95 -0.03
CA LEU A 185 -8.88 -12.90 -0.94
C LEU A 185 -8.76 -13.29 -2.41
N LYS A 186 -7.79 -14.15 -2.75
CA LYS A 186 -7.44 -14.56 -4.13
C LYS A 186 -7.35 -13.36 -5.09
N PRO A 187 -6.50 -12.35 -4.79
CA PRO A 187 -6.35 -11.21 -5.67
C PRO A 187 -5.66 -11.63 -6.97
N ASP A 188 -5.95 -10.89 -8.04
CA ASP A 188 -5.30 -11.07 -9.33
C ASP A 188 -3.87 -10.52 -9.33
N LEU A 189 -3.69 -9.41 -8.61
CA LEU A 189 -2.43 -8.72 -8.35
C LEU A 189 -2.32 -8.42 -6.85
N ALA A 190 -1.19 -8.78 -6.24
CA ALA A 190 -0.85 -8.45 -4.86
C ALA A 190 0.48 -7.69 -4.79
N VAL A 191 0.59 -6.73 -3.88
CA VAL A 191 1.82 -5.98 -3.60
C VAL A 191 2.04 -5.96 -2.09
N PHE A 192 3.23 -6.38 -1.66
CA PHE A 192 3.72 -6.17 -0.30
C PHE A 192 4.64 -4.95 -0.31
N LEU A 193 4.15 -3.83 0.23
CA LEU A 193 4.79 -2.53 0.17
C LEU A 193 5.34 -2.13 1.54
N VAL A 194 6.67 -1.98 1.63
CA VAL A 194 7.34 -1.51 2.84
C VAL A 194 7.71 -0.03 2.69
N ASP A 195 7.15 0.87 3.51
CA ASP A 195 7.45 2.30 3.47
C ASP A 195 8.83 2.62 4.06
N THR A 196 9.85 2.32 3.25
CA THR A 196 11.26 2.50 3.60
C THR A 196 12.10 2.77 2.34
N ASN A 197 13.27 3.38 2.53
CA ASN A 197 14.34 3.43 1.54
C ASN A 197 15.43 2.36 1.77
N LEU A 198 15.28 1.53 2.82
CA LEU A 198 16.23 0.47 3.13
C LEU A 198 16.12 -0.71 2.16
N ARG A 199 17.23 -1.44 1.99
CA ARG A 199 17.28 -2.63 1.14
C ARG A 199 16.37 -3.71 1.71
N MET A 200 15.57 -4.34 0.84
CA MET A 200 14.68 -5.43 1.23
C MET A 200 15.30 -6.82 1.02
N MET A 201 16.31 -6.92 0.16
CA MET A 201 16.87 -8.19 -0.30
C MET A 201 17.34 -9.08 0.84
N ASP A 202 17.96 -8.49 1.84
CA ASP A 202 18.66 -9.21 2.90
C ASP A 202 17.69 -9.78 3.95
N LYS A 203 16.47 -9.22 4.04
CA LYS A 203 15.50 -9.60 5.07
C LYS A 203 14.13 -9.95 4.49
N VAL A 204 13.36 -8.98 4.02
CA VAL A 204 11.97 -9.17 3.59
C VAL A 204 11.88 -10.17 2.43
N VAL A 205 12.76 -10.03 1.43
CA VAL A 205 12.76 -10.96 0.29
C VAL A 205 13.14 -12.38 0.72
N GLN A 206 14.05 -12.53 1.69
CA GLN A 206 14.40 -13.84 2.25
C GLN A 206 13.24 -14.45 3.05
N MET A 207 12.46 -13.65 3.77
CA MET A 207 11.26 -14.10 4.48
C MET A 207 10.24 -14.69 3.49
N PHE A 208 9.98 -13.99 2.38
CA PHE A 208 9.14 -14.51 1.29
C PHE A 208 9.71 -15.79 0.67
N ALA A 209 11.01 -15.84 0.39
CA ALA A 209 11.64 -17.04 -0.16
C ALA A 209 11.50 -18.26 0.75
N ARG A 210 11.63 -18.07 2.08
CA ARG A 210 11.42 -19.13 3.07
C ARG A 210 9.95 -19.55 3.12
N ALA A 211 9.02 -18.61 3.22
CA ALA A 211 7.60 -18.90 3.34
C ALA A 211 7.05 -19.62 2.10
N LEU A 212 7.44 -19.18 0.89
CA LEU A 212 7.01 -19.77 -0.38
C LEU A 212 7.71 -21.11 -0.71
N GLY A 213 8.86 -21.38 -0.10
CA GLY A 213 9.61 -22.63 -0.25
C GLY A 213 9.11 -23.78 0.62
N ARG A 214 8.14 -23.55 1.52
CA ARG A 214 7.57 -24.60 2.38
C ARG A 214 6.72 -25.60 1.56
N PRO A 215 6.67 -26.88 1.95
CA PRO A 215 5.80 -27.87 1.31
C PRO A 215 4.34 -27.39 1.24
N GLY A 216 3.71 -27.46 0.07
CA GLY A 216 2.34 -26.97 -0.16
C GLY A 216 2.22 -25.52 -0.65
N CYS A 217 3.31 -24.76 -0.73
CA CYS A 217 3.36 -23.48 -1.43
C CYS A 217 3.87 -23.67 -2.87
N SER A 218 3.63 -22.70 -3.75
CA SER A 218 3.88 -22.83 -5.21
C SER A 218 5.35 -23.08 -5.60
N GLY A 219 6.29 -23.09 -4.66
CA GLY A 219 7.72 -23.38 -4.92
C GLY A 219 8.45 -22.27 -5.69
N HIS A 220 7.78 -21.16 -5.99
CA HIS A 220 8.35 -20.04 -6.74
C HIS A 220 9.08 -19.09 -5.78
N ARG A 221 10.38 -18.86 -6.04
CA ARG A 221 11.17 -17.87 -5.32
C ARG A 221 10.97 -16.46 -5.88
N PRO A 222 11.02 -15.41 -5.05
CA PRO A 222 11.03 -14.04 -5.53
C PRO A 222 12.20 -13.77 -6.50
N GLN A 223 11.88 -13.13 -7.62
CA GLN A 223 12.84 -12.69 -8.63
C GLN A 223 12.93 -11.17 -8.62
N ARG A 224 14.11 -10.60 -8.87
CA ARG A 224 14.28 -9.14 -8.95
C ARG A 224 13.80 -8.66 -10.33
N LEU A 225 12.90 -7.69 -10.34
CA LEU A 225 12.45 -7.02 -11.55
C LEU A 225 13.37 -5.83 -11.87
N ASP A 226 13.45 -4.88 -10.93
CA ASP A 226 14.31 -3.72 -11.00
C ASP A 226 14.61 -3.24 -9.57
N ARG A 227 15.85 -2.83 -9.28
CA ARG A 227 16.27 -2.26 -7.98
C ARG A 227 15.55 -2.95 -6.80
N GLU A 228 14.76 -2.21 -6.01
CA GLU A 228 13.99 -2.71 -4.86
C GLU A 228 12.55 -3.11 -5.26
N ILE A 229 12.39 -3.73 -6.42
CA ILE A 229 11.14 -4.34 -6.89
C ILE A 229 11.43 -5.81 -7.19
N PHE A 230 10.71 -6.68 -6.51
CA PHE A 230 10.76 -8.12 -6.68
C PHE A 230 9.38 -8.66 -7.01
N HIS A 231 9.31 -9.82 -7.63
CA HIS A 231 8.04 -10.44 -7.97
C HIS A 231 8.07 -11.97 -7.87
N VAL A 232 6.89 -12.55 -7.75
CA VAL A 232 6.62 -13.98 -7.89
C VAL A 232 5.55 -14.12 -8.96
N GLY A 233 5.95 -14.68 -10.12
CA GLY A 233 5.05 -14.93 -11.25
C GLY A 233 4.39 -13.69 -11.86
N HIS A 234 4.92 -12.48 -11.58
CA HIS A 234 4.32 -11.19 -11.97
C HIS A 234 2.89 -11.00 -11.45
N ARG A 235 2.53 -11.66 -10.35
CA ARG A 235 1.22 -11.54 -9.69
C ARG A 235 1.34 -11.12 -8.23
N LEU A 236 2.45 -11.44 -7.60
CA LEU A 236 2.82 -10.92 -6.28
C LEU A 236 4.09 -10.08 -6.44
N PHE A 237 4.07 -8.83 -6.00
CA PHE A 237 5.22 -7.95 -5.97
C PHE A 237 5.63 -7.64 -4.52
N ILE A 238 6.93 -7.41 -4.32
CA ILE A 238 7.51 -6.96 -3.05
C ILE A 238 8.31 -5.71 -3.39
N THR A 239 7.94 -4.57 -2.80
CA THR A 239 8.59 -3.30 -3.09
C THR A 239 8.66 -2.38 -1.89
N ASN A 240 9.42 -1.29 -2.02
CA ASN A 240 9.57 -0.28 -0.99
C ASN A 240 9.28 1.12 -1.55
N SER A 241 9.67 2.16 -0.80
CA SER A 241 9.49 3.57 -1.20
C SER A 241 10.74 4.21 -1.79
N LYS A 242 11.81 3.45 -2.01
CA LYS A 242 13.06 3.97 -2.56
C LYS A 242 12.83 4.48 -3.98
N HIS A 243 13.41 5.63 -4.30
CA HIS A 243 13.24 6.42 -5.52
C HIS A 243 11.88 7.08 -5.71
N GLU A 244 10.77 6.41 -5.40
CA GLU A 244 9.45 6.98 -5.13
C GLU A 244 8.42 5.85 -5.05
N LEU A 245 7.50 5.91 -4.07
CA LEU A 245 6.46 4.90 -3.90
C LEU A 245 5.55 4.79 -5.13
N VAL A 246 5.11 5.93 -5.67
CA VAL A 246 4.22 5.98 -6.85
C VAL A 246 4.89 5.34 -8.06
N THR A 247 6.18 5.66 -8.29
CA THR A 247 6.94 5.10 -9.40
C THR A 247 7.11 3.59 -9.28
N ASN A 248 7.42 3.07 -8.08
CA ASN A 248 7.54 1.63 -7.86
C ASN A 248 6.21 0.90 -8.09
N LEU A 249 5.07 1.46 -7.64
CA LEU A 249 3.75 0.91 -7.92
C LEU A 249 3.43 0.90 -9.42
N ARG A 250 3.79 1.97 -10.13
CA ARG A 250 3.64 2.06 -11.59
C ARG A 250 4.40 0.93 -12.29
N ASP A 251 5.63 0.65 -11.88
CA ASP A 251 6.46 -0.38 -12.49
C ASP A 251 5.95 -1.80 -12.17
N CYS A 252 5.40 -2.02 -10.97
CA CYS A 252 4.69 -3.26 -10.64
C CYS A 252 3.47 -3.47 -11.56
N LEU A 253 2.64 -2.45 -11.74
CA LEU A 253 1.45 -2.49 -12.62
C LEU A 253 1.83 -2.72 -14.08
N ARG A 254 2.87 -2.03 -14.59
CA ARG A 254 3.38 -2.23 -15.95
C ARG A 254 3.87 -3.68 -16.17
N ALA A 255 4.63 -4.22 -15.24
CA ALA A 255 5.12 -5.60 -15.32
C ALA A 255 3.96 -6.61 -15.25
N TYR A 256 2.96 -6.36 -14.40
CA TYR A 256 1.73 -7.14 -14.36
C TYR A 256 1.03 -7.15 -15.73
N HIS A 257 0.73 -5.99 -16.31
CA HIS A 257 0.05 -5.93 -17.61
C HIS A 257 0.87 -6.55 -18.76
N ALA A 258 2.18 -6.34 -18.79
CA ALA A 258 3.05 -6.90 -19.82
C ALA A 258 3.01 -8.43 -19.84
N SER A 259 3.05 -9.06 -18.66
CA SER A 259 2.98 -10.52 -18.54
C SER A 259 1.60 -11.09 -18.91
N HIS A 260 0.52 -10.39 -18.58
CA HIS A 260 -0.85 -10.83 -18.87
C HIS A 260 -1.26 -10.60 -20.34
N CYS A 261 -0.69 -9.58 -21.00
CA CYS A 261 -0.84 -9.34 -22.44
C CYS A 261 -0.05 -10.38 -23.27
N PHE A 262 1.06 -10.91 -22.75
CA PHE A 262 1.83 -11.94 -23.45
C PHE A 262 1.15 -13.32 -23.38
N LEU A 263 0.59 -13.68 -22.21
CA LEU A 263 -0.16 -14.94 -22.03
C LEU A 263 -1.41 -15.01 -22.92
N SER A 264 -2.14 -13.91 -23.09
CA SER A 264 -3.29 -13.87 -24.00
C SER A 264 -2.87 -14.10 -25.47
N LYS A 265 -1.73 -13.53 -25.90
CA LYS A 265 -1.16 -13.77 -27.24
C LYS A 265 -0.68 -15.22 -27.43
N LEU A 266 -0.10 -15.83 -26.40
CA LEU A 266 0.38 -17.22 -26.46
C LEU A 266 -0.77 -18.24 -26.49
N ILE A 267 -1.83 -18.02 -25.68
CA ILE A 267 -3.05 -18.84 -25.69
C ILE A 267 -3.77 -18.70 -27.04
N ALA A 268 -3.85 -17.48 -27.60
CA ALA A 268 -4.44 -17.25 -28.92
C ALA A 268 -3.66 -17.97 -30.05
N ARG A 269 -2.32 -18.02 -29.99
CA ARG A 269 -1.49 -18.77 -30.95
C ARG A 269 -1.66 -20.29 -30.84
N ARG A 270 -1.79 -20.83 -29.62
CA ARG A 270 -2.04 -22.27 -29.43
C ARG A 270 -3.42 -22.72 -29.89
N ARG A 271 -4.43 -21.85 -29.85
CA ARG A 271 -5.76 -22.16 -30.42
C ARG A 271 -5.74 -22.18 -31.95
N ARG A 272 -5.06 -21.22 -32.60
CA ARG A 272 -4.91 -21.21 -34.07
C ARG A 272 -4.06 -22.37 -34.62
N GLY A 273 -3.20 -22.98 -33.81
CA GLY A 273 -2.39 -24.13 -34.23
C GLY A 273 -3.08 -25.50 -34.08
N ARG A 274 -4.30 -25.57 -33.54
CA ARG A 274 -5.10 -26.80 -33.45
C ARG A 274 -6.22 -26.91 -34.49
N ASP A 275 -6.49 -25.84 -35.22
CA ASP A 275 -7.54 -25.79 -36.25
C ASP A 275 -6.99 -25.89 -37.69
N SER A 276 -5.76 -26.38 -37.87
CA SER A 276 -5.26 -26.75 -39.20
C SER A 276 -5.85 -28.12 -39.59
N PRO A 277 -6.72 -28.22 -40.61
CA PRO A 277 -7.14 -29.52 -41.13
C PRO A 277 -5.91 -30.23 -41.70
N GLN A 278 -5.75 -31.51 -41.38
CA GLN A 278 -4.94 -32.40 -42.20
C GLN A 278 -5.62 -32.49 -43.56
N GLU A 279 -5.13 -31.74 -44.54
CA GLU A 279 -5.42 -32.00 -45.94
C GLU A 279 -4.60 -33.23 -46.36
N SER A 280 -5.35 -34.26 -46.72
CA SER A 280 -4.99 -35.55 -47.31
C SER A 280 -4.36 -35.41 -48.69
#